data_AF-A0A645BJR7-F1
#
_entry.id   AF-A0A645BJR7-F1
#
_cell.length_a   1.000
_cell.length_b   1.000
_cell.length_c   1.000
_cell.angle_alpha   90.00
_cell.angle_beta   90.00
_cell.angle_gamma   90.00
#
_symmetry.space_group_name_H-M   'P 1'
#
loop_
_entity.id
_entity.type
_entity.pdbx_description
1 polymer ?
#
loop_
_entity_poly.entity_id
_entity_poly.type
_entity_poly.pdbx_seq_one_letter_code
_entity_poly.pdbx_strand_id
1 'polypeptide(L)'
;MGSLGAMNEGSADRYFQDVEAEITKYVPEGIEGRIPYKGKVSDTVYQFVGGLRSAMGYCGCQTIAEMKTNVHFNRITNAGLKESHPHSINITSEAPNYFV
;
A
#
# COMPACT_ATOMS: atom_id res chain seq x y z
N MET A 1 10.21 8.62 2.56
CA MET A 1 11.40 9.45 2.26
C MET A 1 11.26 10.89 2.75
N GLY A 2 10.06 11.50 2.82
CA GLY A 2 9.93 12.88 3.29
C GLY A 2 9.93 13.09 4.80
N SER A 3 10.32 12.10 5.59
CA SER A 3 10.44 12.27 7.04
C SER A 3 11.74 12.98 7.40
N LEU A 4 11.79 13.60 8.58
CA LEU A 4 12.99 14.31 9.04
C LEU A 4 14.24 13.42 9.03
N GLY A 5 14.16 12.19 9.54
CA GLY A 5 15.29 11.26 9.52
C GLY A 5 15.76 10.93 8.12
N ALA A 6 14.85 10.63 7.19
CA ALA A 6 15.21 10.31 5.81
C ALA A 6 15.79 11.51 5.04
N MET A 7 15.25 12.72 5.27
CA MET A 7 15.77 13.94 4.64
C MET A 7 17.15 14.32 5.17
N ASN A 8 17.40 14.16 6.47
CA ASN A 8 18.73 14.32 7.07
C ASN A 8 19.77 13.35 6.46
N GLU A 9 19.32 12.18 5.99
CA GLU A 9 20.17 11.18 5.32
C GLU A 9 20.26 11.40 3.79
N GLY A 10 19.77 12.53 3.27
CA GLY A 10 20.02 12.96 1.90
C GLY A 10 18.84 12.80 0.94
N SER A 11 17.64 12.50 1.41
CA SER A 11 16.46 12.49 0.54
C SER A 11 15.78 13.85 0.37
N ALA A 12 16.38 14.94 0.86
CA ALA A 12 15.84 16.30 0.82
C ALA A 12 15.68 16.86 -0.62
N ASP A 13 16.61 16.51 -1.54
CA ASP A 13 16.56 16.92 -2.96
C ASP A 13 15.24 16.52 -3.65
N ARG A 14 14.74 15.32 -3.34
CA ARG A 14 13.45 14.82 -3.85
C ARG A 14 12.27 15.73 -3.49
N TYR A 15 12.39 16.51 -2.42
CA TYR A 15 11.37 17.43 -1.93
C TYR A 15 11.74 18.90 -2.18
N PHE A 16 12.78 19.15 -3.01
CA PHE A 16 13.29 20.48 -3.31
C PHE A 16 13.75 21.27 -2.07
N GLN A 17 14.20 20.55 -1.04
CA GLN A 17 14.69 21.12 0.22
C GLN A 17 16.22 21.05 0.35
N ASP A 18 16.92 21.01 -0.79
CA ASP A 18 18.39 20.98 -0.89
C ASP A 18 18.96 22.21 -1.64
N VAL A 19 18.08 23.13 -2.09
CA VAL A 19 18.44 24.19 -3.05
C VAL A 19 18.87 25.50 -2.37
N GLU A 20 18.55 25.70 -1.09
CA GLU A 20 19.04 26.85 -0.33
C GLU A 20 20.24 26.45 0.52
N ALA A 21 21.38 27.13 0.29
CA ALA A 21 22.67 26.85 0.91
C ALA A 21 22.69 26.98 2.46
N GLU A 22 21.56 27.32 3.09
CA GLU A 22 21.39 27.48 4.54
C GLU A 22 20.03 26.94 5.05
N ILE A 23 19.51 25.83 4.51
CA ILE A 23 18.31 25.19 5.11
C ILE A 23 18.71 24.58 6.46
N THR A 24 18.53 25.37 7.51
CA THR A 24 18.69 24.94 8.92
C THR A 24 17.50 24.12 9.41
N LYS A 25 16.38 24.08 8.67
CA LYS A 25 15.14 23.43 9.09
C LYS A 25 14.31 22.92 7.90
N TYR A 26 14.10 21.61 7.84
CA TYR A 26 13.22 20.97 6.86
C TYR A 26 11.72 21.14 7.17
N VAL A 27 10.89 21.10 6.13
CA VAL A 27 9.43 20.99 6.19
C VAL A 27 9.02 19.56 5.78
N PRO A 28 8.88 18.61 6.72
CA PRO A 28 8.66 17.21 6.38
C PRO A 28 7.28 16.94 5.79
N GLU A 29 7.25 16.21 4.67
CA GLU A 29 6.04 15.67 4.03
C GLU A 29 5.81 14.18 4.34
N GLY A 30 6.67 13.60 5.18
CA GLY A 30 6.60 12.22 5.61
C GLY A 30 6.66 12.10 7.13
N ILE A 31 6.09 11.00 7.63
CA ILE A 31 6.14 10.62 9.03
C ILE A 31 7.04 9.40 9.22
N GLU A 32 7.45 9.19 10.47
CA GLU A 32 8.21 8.00 10.88
C GLU A 32 7.28 7.06 11.64
N GLY A 33 7.43 5.77 11.37
CA GLY A 33 6.60 4.75 11.98
C GLY A 33 7.29 3.40 11.89
N ARG A 34 6.78 2.46 12.67
CA ARG A 34 7.24 1.06 12.67
C ARG A 34 6.13 0.15 12.17
N ILE A 35 6.54 -0.92 11.49
CA ILE A 35 5.63 -1.94 10.94
C ILE A 35 6.07 -3.29 11.52
N PRO A 36 5.13 -4.22 11.82
CA PRO A 36 5.48 -5.57 12.26
C PRO A 36 6.37 -6.31 11.26
N TYR A 37 7.22 -7.19 11.78
CA TYR A 37 8.05 -8.07 10.96
C TYR A 37 7.16 -9.07 10.20
N LYS A 38 7.33 -9.14 8.87
CA LYS A 38 6.48 -9.95 7.97
C LYS A 38 7.11 -11.27 7.51
N GLY A 39 8.25 -11.67 8.05
CA GLY A 39 8.93 -12.88 7.60
C GLY A 39 9.70 -12.69 6.29
N LYS A 40 9.74 -13.73 5.46
CA LYS A 40 10.46 -13.71 4.17
C LYS A 40 9.68 -12.91 3.13
N VAL A 41 10.41 -12.17 2.30
CA VAL A 41 9.82 -11.41 1.18
C VAL A 41 9.04 -12.31 0.22
N SER A 42 9.52 -13.53 0.00
CA SER A 42 8.85 -14.54 -0.83
C SER A 42 7.40 -14.78 -0.42
N ASP A 43 7.13 -14.80 0.88
CA ASP A 43 5.83 -15.18 1.43
C ASP A 43 4.81 -14.06 1.21
N THR A 44 5.26 -12.81 1.37
CA THR A 44 4.45 -11.62 1.05
C THR A 44 4.16 -11.52 -0.44
N VAL A 45 5.18 -11.72 -1.29
CA VAL A 45 5.04 -11.68 -2.75
C VAL A 45 4.06 -12.76 -3.22
N TYR A 46 4.14 -13.96 -2.65
CA TYR A 46 3.22 -15.05 -2.96
C TYR A 46 1.76 -14.65 -2.70
N GLN A 47 1.46 -14.04 -1.53
CA GLN A 47 0.11 -13.57 -1.21
C GLN A 47 -0.37 -12.48 -2.18
N PHE A 48 0.48 -11.52 -2.55
CA PHE A 48 0.13 -10.47 -3.51
C PHE A 48 -0.17 -11.02 -4.90
N VAL A 49 0.66 -11.94 -5.40
CA VAL A 49 0.43 -12.60 -6.70
C VAL A 49 -0.83 -13.47 -6.65
N GLY A 50 -1.08 -14.16 -5.54
CA GLY A 50 -2.30 -14.94 -5.31
C GLY A 50 -3.56 -14.09 -5.40
N GLY A 51 -3.59 -12.95 -4.72
CA GLY A 51 -4.70 -11.99 -4.78
C GLY A 51 -4.94 -11.45 -6.19
N LEU A 52 -3.86 -11.06 -6.89
CA LEU A 52 -3.94 -10.57 -8.27
C LEU A 52 -4.49 -11.64 -9.23
N ARG A 53 -4.01 -12.88 -9.14
CA ARG A 53 -4.51 -13.99 -9.96
C ARG A 53 -5.98 -14.30 -9.68
N SER A 54 -6.40 -14.24 -8.42
CA SER A 54 -7.82 -14.39 -8.06
C SER A 54 -8.68 -13.30 -8.70
N ALA A 55 -8.24 -12.04 -8.63
CA ALA A 55 -8.94 -10.92 -9.26
C ALA A 55 -9.01 -11.04 -10.78
N MET A 56 -7.91 -11.43 -11.43
CA MET A 56 -7.88 -11.73 -12.87
C MET A 56 -8.88 -12.83 -13.26
N GLY A 57 -9.03 -13.86 -12.41
CA GLY A 57 -10.04 -14.91 -12.57
C GLY A 57 -11.47 -14.39 -12.51
N TYR A 58 -11.81 -13.56 -11.51
CA TYR A 58 -13.13 -12.91 -11.43
C TYR A 58 -13.45 -12.03 -12.63
N CYS A 59 -12.45 -11.32 -13.15
CA CYS A 59 -12.60 -10.44 -14.30
C CYS A 59 -12.45 -11.14 -15.65
N GLY A 60 -12.19 -12.44 -15.69
CA GLY A 60 -11.97 -13.19 -16.93
C GLY A 60 -10.78 -12.71 -17.77
N CYS A 61 -9.76 -12.13 -17.14
CA CYS A 61 -8.58 -11.59 -17.82
C CYS A 61 -7.40 -12.56 -17.72
N GLN A 62 -6.83 -12.97 -18.85
CA GLN A 62 -5.67 -13.89 -18.89
C GLN A 62 -4.35 -13.15 -18.70
N THR A 63 -4.31 -11.87 -19.06
CA THR A 63 -3.10 -11.04 -19.00
C THR A 63 -3.33 -9.74 -18.23
N ILE A 64 -2.23 -9.15 -17.74
CA ILE A 64 -2.28 -7.82 -17.10
C ILE A 64 -2.70 -6.74 -18.10
N ALA A 65 -2.38 -6.91 -19.39
CA ALA A 65 -2.82 -6.01 -20.45
C ALA A 65 -4.35 -6.01 -20.57
N GLU A 66 -4.98 -7.18 -20.64
CA GLU A 66 -6.44 -7.31 -20.63
C GLU A 66 -7.06 -6.72 -19.37
N MET A 67 -6.47 -6.98 -18.20
CA MET A 67 -6.99 -6.43 -16.94
C MET A 67 -6.96 -4.90 -16.91
N LYS A 68 -5.99 -4.26 -17.59
CA LYS A 68 -5.93 -2.79 -17.67
C LYS A 68 -6.99 -2.17 -18.58
N THR A 69 -7.50 -2.91 -19.56
CA THR A 69 -8.42 -2.37 -20.58
C THR A 69 -9.86 -2.86 -20.45
N ASN A 70 -10.08 -4.05 -19.88
CA ASN A 70 -11.37 -4.76 -19.97
C ASN A 70 -12.15 -4.78 -18.65
N VAL A 71 -11.52 -4.40 -17.52
CA VAL A 71 -12.19 -4.39 -16.22
C VAL A 71 -13.05 -3.15 -16.04
N HIS A 72 -14.13 -3.31 -15.27
CA HIS A 72 -15.03 -2.22 -14.94
C HIS A 72 -15.04 -2.02 -13.43
N PHE A 73 -14.98 -0.77 -13.00
CA PHE A 73 -15.07 -0.40 -11.59
C PHE A 73 -16.43 0.20 -11.29
N ASN A 74 -16.99 -0.18 -10.14
CA ASN A 74 -18.20 0.43 -9.61
C ASN A 74 -17.84 1.32 -8.43
N ARG A 75 -18.39 2.54 -8.42
CA ARG A 75 -18.24 3.44 -7.29
C ARG A 75 -19.09 2.94 -6.13
N ILE A 76 -18.48 2.79 -4.95
CA ILE A 76 -19.17 2.42 -3.72
C ILE A 76 -19.23 3.60 -2.75
N THR A 77 -20.10 3.50 -1.75
CA THR A 77 -20.18 4.43 -0.62
C THR A 77 -19.26 3.97 0.53
N ASN A 78 -19.07 4.82 1.55
CA ASN A 78 -18.36 4.40 2.77
C ASN A 78 -19.05 3.24 3.51
N ALA A 79 -20.38 3.11 3.37
CA ALA A 79 -21.09 1.96 3.92
C ALA A 79 -20.72 0.67 3.16
N GLY A 80 -20.64 0.73 1.82
CA GLY A 80 -20.17 -0.39 1.01
C GLY A 80 -18.71 -0.76 1.29
N LEU A 81 -17.85 0.20 1.64
CA LEU A 81 -16.48 -0.09 2.06
C LEU A 81 -16.44 -0.88 3.38
N LYS A 82 -17.26 -0.48 4.36
CA LYS A 82 -17.39 -1.22 5.63
C LYS A 82 -17.95 -2.62 5.40
N GLU A 83 -18.91 -2.75 4.49
CA GLU A 83 -19.49 -4.04 4.07
C GLU A 83 -18.45 -4.95 3.38
N SER A 84 -17.50 -4.37 2.64
CA SER A 84 -16.48 -5.15 1.92
C SER A 84 -15.43 -5.78 2.84
N HIS A 85 -15.19 -5.19 4.01
CA HIS A 85 -14.30 -5.75 5.03
C HIS A 85 -15.06 -6.72 5.95
N PRO A 86 -14.42 -7.69 6.62
CA PRO A 86 -15.08 -8.47 7.65
C PRO A 86 -15.71 -7.57 8.70
N HIS A 87 -17.00 -7.73 8.92
CA HIS A 87 -17.77 -6.92 9.86
C HIS A 87 -18.75 -7.81 10.65
N SER A 88 -19.16 -7.34 11.83
CA SER A 88 -20.12 -8.03 12.70
C SER A 88 -19.66 -9.41 13.20
N ILE A 89 -18.35 -9.67 13.24
CA ILE A 89 -17.74 -10.90 13.76
C ILE A 89 -16.49 -10.58 14.58
N ASN A 90 -16.11 -11.49 15.48
CA ASN A 90 -14.82 -11.45 16.16
C ASN A 90 -13.81 -12.30 15.40
N ILE A 91 -12.72 -11.69 14.93
CA ILE A 91 -11.62 -12.40 14.27
C ILE A 91 -10.81 -13.10 15.36
N THR A 92 -10.70 -14.43 15.27
CA THR A 92 -9.95 -15.26 16.24
C THR A 92 -8.56 -15.65 15.75
N SER A 93 -8.34 -15.62 14.44
CA SER A 93 -7.05 -15.86 13.80
C SER A 93 -6.95 -14.99 12.56
N GLU A 94 -5.81 -14.32 12.40
CA GLU A 94 -5.53 -13.50 11.23
C GLU A 94 -5.11 -14.35 10.04
N ALA A 95 -5.43 -13.87 8.84
CA ALA A 95 -5.00 -14.46 7.58
C ALA A 95 -3.73 -13.77 7.09
N PRO A 96 -2.83 -14.47 6.37
CA PRO A 96 -1.56 -13.90 5.91
C PRO A 96 -1.72 -12.74 4.90
N ASN A 97 -2.91 -12.57 4.33
CA ASN A 97 -3.25 -11.56 3.33
C ASN A 97 -4.24 -10.50 3.83
N TYR A 98 -4.65 -10.53 5.10
CA TYR A 98 -5.64 -9.61 5.64
C TYR A 98 -5.40 -9.31 7.12
N PHE A 99 -5.11 -8.04 7.40
CA PHE A 99 -4.87 -7.49 8.74
C PHE A 99 -5.85 -6.35 8.98
N VAL A 100 -6.49 -6.31 10.15
CA VAL A 100 -7.42 -5.26 10.58
C VAL A 100 -6.86 -4.54 11.78
#